data_AF-A0A8C6E0K7-F1
#
_entry.id   AF-A0A8C6E0K7-F1
#
_cell.length_a   1.000
_cell.length_b   1.000
_cell.length_c   1.000
_cell.angle_alpha   90.00
_cell.angle_beta   90.00
_cell.angle_gamma   90.00
#
_symmetry.space_group_name_H-M   'P 1'
#
loop_
_entity.id
_entity.type
_entity.pdbx_description
1 polymer ?
#
loop_
_entity_poly.entity_id
_entity_poly.type
_entity_poly.pdbx_seq_one_letter_code
_entity_poly.pdbx_strand_id
1 'polypeptide(L)' 'MRLSKTKKHVSRAYGGSMRAKCVHDRIKRAFPIEEYKIVVKVLKAQEQSQKAK' A
#
# COMPACT_ATOMS: atom_id res chain seq x y z
N MET A 1 -26.18 -18.90 10.79
CA MET A 1 -25.30 -20.04 11.12
C MET A 1 -24.30 -19.64 12.21
N ARG A 2 -24.29 -20.31 13.37
CA ARG A 2 -23.43 -19.94 14.52
C ARG A 2 -22.05 -20.63 14.42
N LEU A 3 -21.13 -20.03 13.68
CA LEU A 3 -19.73 -20.48 13.58
C LEU A 3 -18.81 -19.62 14.47
N SER A 4 -17.81 -20.25 15.11
CA SER A 4 -16.76 -19.55 15.86
C SER A 4 -15.95 -18.61 14.96
N LYS A 5 -15.30 -17.59 15.56
CA LYS A 5 -14.56 -16.57 14.81
C LYS A 5 -13.43 -17.20 13.98
N THR A 6 -12.67 -18.13 14.55
CA THR A 6 -11.54 -18.82 13.89
C THR A 6 -11.96 -19.56 12.62
N LYS A 7 -13.20 -20.06 12.55
CA LYS A 7 -13.72 -20.73 11.34
C LYS A 7 -14.11 -19.76 10.21
N LYS A 8 -14.10 -18.44 10.47
CA LYS A 8 -14.54 -17.40 9.51
C LYS A 8 -13.40 -16.54 8.96
N HIS A 9 -12.21 -16.57 9.58
CA HIS A 9 -11.09 -15.71 9.20
C HIS A 9 -9.77 -16.47 9.23
N VAL A 10 -8.75 -15.88 8.61
CA VAL A 10 -7.38 -16.37 8.62
C VAL A 10 -6.51 -15.36 9.37
N SER A 11 -5.53 -15.83 10.13
CA SER A 11 -4.59 -14.98 10.89
C SER A 11 -3.57 -14.29 9.97
N ARG A 12 -4.04 -13.35 9.14
CA ARG A 12 -3.22 -12.46 8.30
C ARG A 12 -3.97 -11.16 8.01
N ALA A 13 -3.26 -10.15 7.50
CA ALA A 13 -3.90 -8.94 6.96
C ALA A 13 -4.94 -9.30 5.89
N TYR A 14 -6.14 -8.74 6.01
CA TYR A 14 -7.28 -9.02 5.14
C TYR A 14 -7.69 -10.52 5.10
N GLY A 15 -7.38 -11.28 6.14
CA GLY A 15 -7.73 -12.70 6.25
C GLY A 15 -9.24 -12.93 6.24
N GLY A 16 -9.71 -13.90 5.44
CA GLY A 16 -11.13 -14.16 5.23
C GLY A 16 -11.81 -13.24 4.20
N SER A 17 -11.26 -12.05 3.94
CA SER A 17 -11.76 -11.11 2.92
C SER A 17 -11.00 -11.21 1.59
N MET A 18 -9.68 -11.40 1.64
CA MET A 18 -8.83 -11.49 0.44
C MET A 18 -7.96 -12.74 0.40
N ARG A 19 -7.66 -13.20 -0.82
CA ARG A 19 -6.71 -14.29 -1.10
C ARG A 19 -5.27 -13.82 -0.89
N ALA A 20 -4.37 -14.74 -0.56
CA ALA A 20 -2.97 -14.44 -0.23
C ALA A 20 -2.25 -13.67 -1.34
N LYS A 21 -2.43 -14.09 -2.60
CA LYS A 21 -1.83 -13.45 -3.78
C LYS A 21 -2.21 -11.97 -3.89
N CYS A 22 -3.47 -11.63 -3.68
CA CYS A 22 -3.94 -10.25 -3.75
C CYS A 22 -3.35 -9.37 -2.64
N VAL A 23 -3.17 -9.91 -1.44
CA VAL A 23 -2.53 -9.18 -0.32
C VAL A 23 -1.05 -8.93 -0.63
N HIS A 24 -0.35 -9.94 -1.14
CA HIS A 24 1.04 -9.82 -1.56
C HIS A 24 1.23 -8.81 -2.70
N ASP A 25 0.38 -8.85 -3.73
CA ASP A 25 0.44 -7.91 -4.85
C ASP A 25 0.13 -6.46 -4.40
N ARG A 26 -0.78 -6.28 -3.42
CA ARG A 26 -1.03 -4.96 -2.80
C ARG A 26 0.20 -4.45 -2.07
N ILE A 27 0.85 -5.28 -1.26
CA ILE A 27 2.06 -4.90 -0.52
C ILE A 27 3.18 -4.51 -1.50
N LYS A 28 3.44 -5.35 -2.51
CA LYS A 28 4.45 -5.09 -3.53
C LYS A 28 4.18 -3.84 -4.36
N ARG A 29 2.92 -3.49 -4.61
CA ARG A 29 2.56 -2.28 -5.36
C ARG A 29 2.55 -1.03 -4.49
N ALA A 30 2.10 -1.12 -3.24
CA ALA A 30 1.98 0.03 -2.35
C ALA A 30 3.33 0.72 -2.15
N PHE A 31 4.41 -0.04 -1.92
CA PHE A 31 5.73 0.51 -1.65
C PHE A 31 6.26 1.36 -2.83
N PRO A 32 6.44 0.85 -4.06
CA PRO A 32 6.92 1.66 -5.19
C PRO A 32 6.03 2.85 -5.53
N ILE A 33 4.72 2.77 -5.30
CA ILE A 33 3.79 3.88 -5.55
C ILE A 33 4.03 5.02 -4.57
N GLU A 34 4.18 4.72 -3.28
CA GLU A 34 4.46 5.75 -2.28
C GLU A 34 5.86 6.35 -2.48
N GLU A 35 6.86 5.52 -2.79
CA GLU A 35 8.21 6.00 -3.15
C GLU A 35 8.17 6.94 -4.36
N TYR A 36 7.49 6.54 -5.44
CA TYR A 36 7.34 7.38 -6.63
C TYR A 36 6.63 8.71 -6.31
N LYS A 37 5.57 8.70 -5.49
CA LYS A 37 4.88 9.93 -5.07
C LYS A 37 5.82 10.87 -4.31
N ILE A 38 6.69 10.35 -3.44
CA ILE A 38 7.66 11.14 -2.69
C ILE A 38 8.68 11.75 -3.66
N VAL A 39 9.26 10.96 -4.56
CA VAL A 39 10.23 11.42 -5.56
C VAL A 39 9.63 12.55 -6.41
N VAL A 40 8.42 12.37 -6.93
CA VAL A 40 7.74 13.40 -7.73
C VAL A 40 7.52 14.70 -6.93
N LYS A 41 7.17 14.61 -5.64
CA LYS A 41 7.03 15.80 -4.78
C LYS A 41 8.36 16.53 -4.59
N VAL A 42 9.43 15.79 -4.34
CA VAL A 42 10.78 16.36 -4.14
C VAL A 42 11.27 17.05 -5.42
N LEU A 43 11.12 16.41 -6.58
CA LEU A 43 11.54 17.00 -7.86
C LEU A 43 10.80 18.31 -8.14
N LYS A 44 9.47 18.35 -7.94
CA LYS A 44 8.69 19.57 -8.12
C LYS A 44 9.11 20.69 -7.17
N ALA A 45 9.42 20.37 -5.91
CA ALA A 45 9.90 21.35 -4.94
C ALA A 45 11.29 21.90 -5.31
N GLN A 46 12.19 21.05 -5.80
CA GLN A 46 13.51 21.45 -6.28
C GLN A 46 13.40 22.39 -7.49
N GLU A 47 12.59 22.05 -8.49
CA GLU A 47 12.35 22.91 -9.67
C GLU A 47 11.81 24.30 -9.29
N GLN A 48 10.87 24.36 -8.33
CA GLN A 48 10.32 25.63 -7.84
C GLN A 48 11.38 26.47 -7.11
N SER A 49 12.21 25.83 -6.28
CA SER A 49 13.31 26.53 -5.58
C SER A 49 14.38 27.08 -6.52
N GLN A 50 14.65 26.39 -7.63
CA GLN A 50 15.63 26.84 -8.64
C GLN A 50 15.11 28.02 -9.46
N LYS A 51 13.81 28.07 -9.75
CA LYS A 51 13.19 29.21 -10.46
C LYS A 51 13.07 30.48 -9.63
N ALA A 52 13.06 30.34 -8.30
CA ALA A 52 12.98 31.46 -7.36
C ALA A 52 14.35 32.02 -6.95
N LYS A 53 15.43 31.31 -7.27
CA LYS A 53 16.81 31.83 -7.24
C LYS A 53 17.11 32.59 -8.52
#